data_AF-J7MCH5-F1
#
_entry.id   AF-J7MCH5-F1
#
_cell.length_a   1.000
_cell.length_b   1.000
_cell.length_c   1.000
_cell.angle_alpha   90.00
_cell.angle_beta   90.00
_cell.angle_gamma   90.00
#
_symmetry.space_group_name_H-M   'P 1'
#
loop_
_entity.id
_entity.type
_entity.pdbx_description
1 polymer ?
#
loop_
_entity_poly.entity_id
_entity_poly.type
_entity_poly.pdbx_seq_one_letter_code
_entity_poly.pdbx_strand_id
1 'polypeptide(L)'
;MNSEALTLVSNYEDELVKRRNRGRLVVTLVLCSVPLLDASFVIFCLCLNKFSSLFGMINCFCIFYILVAIATTLTGYYGVFRQNHSALRTSINLFTLQNLLILFISGSLFFLFLSFRHFFNEHHAPRFMKYFETHRGFGIFIFVFNILMRLTNLFLTWYCGELEAAFEVLNRLKHFKDKAPNDNEHFQIDIKDDFEQIY
;
A
#
# COMPACT_ATOMS: atom_id res chain seq x y z
N MET A 1 -4.86 44.77 16.28
CA MET A 1 -4.84 44.40 14.85
C MET A 1 -4.10 43.09 14.55
N ASN A 2 -3.26 42.54 15.43
CA ASN A 2 -2.55 41.27 15.16
C ASN A 2 -3.31 39.98 15.54
N SER A 3 -4.33 40.04 16.40
CA SER A 3 -5.02 38.83 16.88
C SER A 3 -5.90 38.17 15.83
N GLU A 4 -6.59 38.95 14.99
CA GLU A 4 -7.47 38.44 13.93
C GLU A 4 -6.70 37.83 12.76
N ALA A 5 -5.53 38.40 12.42
CA ALA A 5 -4.62 37.80 11.45
C ALA A 5 -4.02 36.50 11.99
N LEU A 6 -3.66 36.44 13.28
CA LEU A 6 -3.14 35.23 13.91
C LEU A 6 -4.21 34.11 13.98
N THR A 7 -5.47 34.44 14.27
CA THR A 7 -6.56 33.45 14.29
C THR A 7 -6.95 32.98 12.90
N LEU A 8 -6.87 33.84 11.88
CA LEU A 8 -7.06 33.44 10.48
C LEU A 8 -5.95 32.49 10.00
N VAL A 9 -4.69 32.77 10.33
CA VAL A 9 -3.56 31.90 10.01
C VAL A 9 -3.67 30.56 10.75
N SER A 10 -4.02 30.58 12.04
CA SER A 10 -4.27 29.37 12.84
C SER A 10 -5.40 28.51 12.26
N ASN A 11 -6.53 29.12 11.88
CA ASN A 11 -7.66 28.40 11.30
C ASN A 11 -7.31 27.82 9.91
N TYR A 12 -6.51 28.53 9.12
CA TYR A 12 -6.06 28.06 7.81
C TYR A 12 -5.10 26.85 7.92
N GLU A 13 -4.17 26.87 8.88
CA GLU A 13 -3.31 25.72 9.20
C GLU A 13 -4.13 24.51 9.67
N ASP A 14 -5.11 24.70 10.55
CA ASP A 14 -5.98 23.63 11.02
C ASP A 14 -6.84 23.02 9.90
N GLU A 15 -7.34 23.83 8.97
CA GLU A 15 -8.08 23.33 7.81
C GLU A 15 -7.18 22.55 6.83
N LEU A 16 -5.96 23.01 6.60
CA LEU A 16 -4.98 22.30 5.78
C LEU A 16 -4.61 20.95 6.40
N VAL A 17 -4.36 20.90 7.71
CA VAL A 17 -4.10 19.67 8.46
C VAL A 17 -5.30 18.71 8.36
N LYS A 18 -6.53 19.24 8.44
CA LYS A 18 -7.76 18.44 8.33
C LYS A 18 -7.98 17.89 6.92
N ARG A 19 -7.68 18.66 5.86
CA ARG A 19 -7.74 18.18 4.47
C ARG A 19 -6.65 17.13 4.20
N ARG A 20 -5.43 17.36 4.66
CA ARG A 20 -4.31 16.41 4.54
C ARG A 20 -4.59 15.10 5.27
N ASN A 21 -5.19 15.17 6.45
CA ASN A 21 -5.67 13.99 7.19
C ASN A 21 -6.74 13.21 6.43
N ARG A 22 -7.71 13.89 5.79
CA ARG A 22 -8.72 13.22 4.95
C ARG A 22 -8.11 12.54 3.72
N GLY A 23 -7.19 13.22 3.03
CA GLY A 23 -6.47 12.63 1.90
C GLY A 23 -5.72 11.36 2.29
N ARG A 24 -4.97 11.41 3.40
CA ARG A 24 -4.27 10.24 3.96
C ARG A 24 -5.23 9.08 4.23
N LEU A 25 -6.33 9.34 4.94
CA LEU A 25 -7.31 8.31 5.26
C LEU A 25 -7.86 7.64 4.00
N VAL A 26 -8.19 8.41 2.97
CA VAL A 26 -8.70 7.86 1.69
C VAL A 26 -7.63 7.00 1.01
N VAL A 27 -6.39 7.49 0.89
CA VAL A 27 -5.32 6.74 0.22
C VAL A 27 -4.99 5.46 0.98
N THR A 28 -4.88 5.50 2.31
CA THR A 28 -4.63 4.31 3.13
C THR A 28 -5.79 3.31 3.04
N LEU A 29 -7.05 3.76 3.00
CA LEU A 29 -8.21 2.88 2.80
C LEU A 29 -8.18 2.18 1.43
N VAL A 30 -7.84 2.92 0.37
CA VAL A 30 -7.66 2.35 -0.97
C VAL A 30 -6.52 1.32 -0.95
N LEU A 31 -5.41 1.63 -0.30
CA LEU A 31 -4.26 0.71 -0.17
C LEU A 31 -4.65 -0.59 0.56
N CYS A 32 -5.40 -0.48 1.66
CA CYS A 32 -5.90 -1.62 2.43
C CYS A 32 -6.87 -2.51 1.63
N SER A 33 -7.47 -2.02 0.54
CA SER A 33 -8.38 -2.82 -0.29
C SER A 33 -7.65 -3.72 -1.30
N VAL A 34 -6.40 -3.41 -1.64
CA VAL A 34 -5.62 -4.15 -2.64
C VAL A 34 -5.35 -5.61 -2.23
N PRO A 35 -4.88 -5.92 -1.01
CA PRO A 35 -4.68 -7.32 -0.60
C PRO A 35 -5.97 -8.14 -0.57
N LEU A 36 -7.12 -7.50 -0.34
CA LEU A 36 -8.42 -8.16 -0.41
C LEU A 36 -8.79 -8.55 -1.84
N LEU A 37 -8.49 -7.68 -2.82
CA LEU A 37 -8.66 -8.02 -4.24
C LEU A 37 -7.78 -9.22 -4.60
N ASP A 38 -6.54 -9.25 -4.13
CA ASP A 38 -5.64 -10.38 -4.36
C ASP A 38 -6.15 -11.67 -3.71
N ALA A 39 -6.59 -11.60 -2.46
CA ALA A 39 -7.19 -12.72 -1.77
C ALA A 39 -8.43 -13.24 -2.51
N SER A 40 -9.30 -12.34 -2.99
CA SER A 40 -10.50 -12.69 -3.75
C SER A 40 -10.16 -13.40 -5.07
N PHE A 41 -9.12 -12.95 -5.77
CA PHE A 41 -8.63 -13.57 -7.00
C PHE A 41 -8.05 -14.96 -6.74
N VAL A 42 -7.27 -15.14 -5.66
CA VAL A 42 -6.72 -16.44 -5.26
C VAL A 42 -7.85 -17.40 -4.87
N ILE A 43 -8.86 -16.95 -4.12
CA ILE A 43 -10.05 -17.75 -3.78
C ILE A 43 -10.78 -18.18 -5.05
N PHE A 44 -11.01 -17.27 -6.00
CA PHE A 44 -11.62 -17.59 -7.28
C PHE A 44 -10.83 -18.67 -8.05
N CYS A 45 -9.50 -18.54 -8.10
CA CYS A 45 -8.62 -19.53 -8.71
C CYS A 45 -8.67 -20.90 -8.01
N LEU A 46 -8.80 -20.92 -6.68
CA LEU A 46 -8.97 -22.14 -5.88
C LEU A 46 -10.32 -22.81 -6.16
N CYS A 47 -11.40 -22.04 -6.29
CA CYS A 47 -12.74 -22.58 -6.57
C CYS A 47 -12.88 -23.19 -7.97
N LEU A 48 -12.22 -22.61 -8.98
CA LEU A 48 -12.29 -23.10 -10.37
C LEU A 48 -11.48 -24.38 -10.60
N ASN A 49 -10.44 -24.61 -9.82
CA ASN A 49 -9.61 -25.80 -9.94
C ASN A 49 -10.05 -26.84 -8.91
N LYS A 50 -10.74 -27.90 -9.38
CA LYS A 50 -10.83 -29.16 -8.61
C LYS A 50 -9.43 -29.77 -8.55
N PHE A 51 -8.65 -29.37 -7.55
CA PHE A 51 -7.26 -29.79 -7.42
C PHE A 51 -7.15 -31.28 -7.07
N SER A 52 -6.34 -32.00 -7.85
CA SER A 52 -5.83 -33.35 -7.56
C SER A 52 -4.78 -33.31 -6.42
N SER A 53 -4.54 -34.43 -5.75
CA SER A 53 -3.79 -34.53 -4.47
C SER A 53 -2.35 -34.00 -4.51
N LEU A 54 -1.72 -33.86 -5.69
CA LEU A 54 -0.37 -33.27 -5.86
C LEU A 54 -0.31 -31.76 -5.56
N PHE A 55 -1.45 -31.05 -5.57
CA PHE A 55 -1.51 -29.61 -5.31
C PHE A 55 -1.76 -29.23 -3.84
N GLY A 56 -1.80 -30.20 -2.91
CA GLY A 56 -2.10 -29.94 -1.50
C GLY A 56 -1.17 -28.89 -0.86
N MET A 57 0.13 -28.93 -1.16
CA MET A 57 1.10 -27.99 -0.59
C MET A 57 0.92 -26.56 -1.13
N ILE A 58 0.71 -26.40 -2.44
CA ILE A 58 0.46 -25.09 -3.08
C ILE A 58 -0.85 -24.50 -2.53
N ASN A 59 -1.89 -25.31 -2.35
CA ASN A 59 -3.14 -24.86 -1.75
C ASN A 59 -2.96 -24.40 -0.30
N CYS A 60 -2.16 -25.10 0.51
CA CYS A 60 -1.82 -24.64 1.86
C CYS A 60 -1.11 -23.28 1.83
N PHE A 61 -0.15 -23.07 0.92
CA PHE A 61 0.50 -21.77 0.75
C PHE A 61 -0.47 -20.67 0.31
N CYS A 62 -1.40 -20.95 -0.61
CA CYS A 62 -2.42 -20.00 -1.02
C CYS A 62 -3.37 -19.62 0.12
N ILE A 63 -3.81 -20.59 0.93
CA ILE A 63 -4.67 -20.35 2.09
C ILE A 63 -3.91 -19.52 3.14
N PHE A 64 -2.65 -19.86 3.41
CA PHE A 64 -1.81 -19.09 4.32
C PHE A 64 -1.63 -17.64 3.83
N TYR A 65 -1.38 -17.45 2.55
CA TYR A 65 -1.31 -16.12 1.94
C TYR A 65 -2.62 -15.34 2.10
N ILE A 66 -3.78 -15.96 1.87
CA ILE A 66 -5.09 -15.32 2.08
C ILE A 66 -5.24 -14.87 3.54
N LEU A 67 -4.87 -15.72 4.51
CA LEU A 67 -4.92 -15.36 5.93
C LEU A 67 -4.02 -14.17 6.26
N VAL A 68 -2.79 -14.15 5.73
CA VAL A 68 -1.86 -13.03 5.92
C VAL A 68 -2.40 -11.75 5.28
N ALA A 69 -2.99 -11.82 4.08
CA ALA A 69 -3.59 -10.68 3.41
C ALA A 69 -4.76 -10.09 4.21
N ILE A 70 -5.64 -10.94 4.75
CA ILE A 70 -6.75 -10.53 5.61
C ILE A 70 -6.23 -9.90 6.90
N ALA A 71 -5.27 -10.55 7.58
CA ALA A 71 -4.69 -10.04 8.83
C ALA A 71 -4.05 -8.66 8.62
N THR A 72 -3.24 -8.49 7.57
CA THR A 72 -2.60 -7.22 7.24
C THR A 72 -3.63 -6.12 6.97
N THR A 73 -4.70 -6.47 6.25
CA THR A 73 -5.79 -5.54 5.95
C THR A 73 -6.53 -5.10 7.21
N LEU A 74 -6.81 -6.03 8.14
CA LEU A 74 -7.41 -5.72 9.43
C LEU A 74 -6.51 -4.82 10.28
N THR A 75 -5.19 -5.05 10.29
CA THR A 75 -4.22 -4.18 10.97
C THR A 75 -4.22 -2.78 10.37
N GLY A 76 -4.28 -2.66 9.04
CA GLY A 76 -4.37 -1.37 8.35
C GLY A 76 -5.65 -0.61 8.70
N TYR A 77 -6.82 -1.26 8.60
CA TYR A 77 -8.08 -0.65 9.03
C TYR A 77 -8.07 -0.27 10.51
N TYR A 78 -7.56 -1.12 11.38
CA TYR A 78 -7.43 -0.82 12.80
C TYR A 78 -6.56 0.43 13.04
N GLY A 79 -5.42 0.53 12.37
CA GLY A 79 -4.55 1.71 12.43
C GLY A 79 -5.28 2.99 11.99
N VAL A 80 -6.08 2.90 10.92
CA VAL A 80 -6.90 4.01 10.40
C VAL A 80 -7.95 4.43 11.43
N PHE A 81 -8.74 3.50 11.95
CA PHE A 81 -9.85 3.79 12.87
C PHE A 81 -9.40 4.26 14.25
N ARG A 82 -8.32 3.68 14.79
CA ARG A 82 -7.78 4.05 16.10
C ARG A 82 -6.73 5.16 16.04
N GLN A 83 -6.45 5.70 14.85
CA GLN A 83 -5.35 6.65 14.62
C GLN A 83 -4.02 6.15 15.21
N ASN A 84 -3.80 4.83 15.18
CA ASN A 84 -2.61 4.21 15.74
C ASN A 84 -1.50 4.18 14.68
N HIS A 85 -0.57 5.13 14.80
CA HIS A 85 0.56 5.30 13.88
C HIS A 85 1.46 4.06 13.79
N SER A 86 1.66 3.31 14.87
CA SER A 86 2.48 2.09 14.85
C SER A 86 1.82 0.98 14.03
N ALA A 87 0.49 0.82 14.18
CA ALA A 87 -0.27 -0.13 13.39
C ALA A 87 -0.30 0.26 11.90
N LEU A 88 -0.44 1.56 11.60
CA LEU A 88 -0.45 2.10 10.24
C LEU A 88 0.91 1.85 9.54
N ARG A 89 2.02 2.22 10.18
CA ARG A 89 3.38 1.97 9.68
C ARG A 89 3.68 0.48 9.46
N THR A 90 3.25 -0.37 10.39
CA THR A 90 3.39 -1.83 10.26
C THR A 90 2.60 -2.34 9.06
N SER A 91 1.37 -1.87 8.86
CA SER A 91 0.55 -2.25 7.71
C SER A 91 1.16 -1.81 6.38
N ILE A 92 1.70 -0.58 6.29
CA ILE A 92 2.41 -0.06 5.12
C ILE A 92 3.61 -0.93 4.78
N ASN A 93 4.44 -1.28 5.77
CA ASN A 93 5.59 -2.16 5.55
C ASN A 93 5.17 -3.55 5.05
N LEU A 94 4.11 -4.12 5.61
CA LEU A 94 3.57 -5.40 5.16
C LEU A 94 3.01 -5.32 3.73
N PHE A 95 2.31 -4.25 3.36
CA PHE A 95 1.84 -4.03 1.99
C PHE A 95 2.99 -3.88 1.00
N THR A 96 4.06 -3.18 1.37
CA THR A 96 5.29 -3.08 0.55
C THR A 96 5.89 -4.46 0.32
N LEU A 97 6.09 -5.25 1.38
CA LEU A 97 6.69 -6.57 1.29
C LEU A 97 5.83 -7.53 0.45
N GLN A 98 4.51 -7.48 0.63
CA GLN A 98 3.56 -8.27 -0.17
C GLN A 98 3.62 -7.88 -1.65
N ASN A 99 3.62 -6.59 -1.97
CA ASN A 99 3.70 -6.13 -3.35
C ASN A 99 5.05 -6.50 -4.01
N LEU A 100 6.17 -6.39 -3.29
CA LEU A 100 7.48 -6.81 -3.80
C LEU A 100 7.52 -8.31 -4.08
N LEU A 101 6.97 -9.13 -3.20
CA LEU A 101 6.92 -10.58 -3.37
C LEU A 101 6.05 -10.97 -4.58
N ILE A 102 4.88 -10.36 -4.75
CA ILE A 102 4.01 -10.60 -5.92
C ILE A 102 4.67 -10.08 -7.20
N LEU A 103 5.34 -8.93 -7.15
CA LEU A 103 6.08 -8.39 -8.30
C LEU A 103 7.19 -9.36 -8.72
N PHE A 104 7.92 -9.94 -7.76
CA PHE A 104 8.95 -10.94 -8.04
C PHE A 104 8.37 -12.21 -8.67
N ILE A 105 7.27 -12.74 -8.12
CA ILE A 105 6.60 -13.95 -8.65
C ILE A 105 6.05 -13.67 -10.06
N SER A 106 5.31 -12.57 -10.23
CA SER A 106 4.72 -12.20 -11.52
C SER A 106 5.79 -11.90 -12.59
N GLY A 107 6.88 -11.23 -12.22
CA GLY A 107 8.03 -10.99 -13.11
C GLY A 107 8.73 -12.29 -13.52
N SER A 108 8.93 -13.22 -12.58
CA SER A 108 9.52 -14.53 -12.86
C SER A 108 8.64 -15.35 -13.79
N LEU A 109 7.32 -15.40 -13.53
CA LEU A 109 6.36 -16.09 -14.39
C LEU A 109 6.27 -15.45 -15.78
N PHE A 110 6.30 -14.12 -15.87
CA PHE A 110 6.30 -13.40 -17.14
C PHE A 110 7.56 -13.72 -17.97
N PHE A 111 8.73 -13.73 -17.34
CA PHE A 111 9.98 -14.10 -17.99
C PHE A 111 9.94 -15.55 -18.51
N LEU A 112 9.46 -16.49 -17.71
CA LEU A 112 9.28 -17.89 -18.12
C LEU A 112 8.30 -18.00 -19.28
N PHE A 113 7.18 -17.28 -19.24
CA PHE A 113 6.16 -17.27 -20.29
C PHE A 113 6.65 -16.68 -21.62
N LEU A 114 7.57 -15.72 -21.58
CA LEU A 114 8.22 -15.17 -22.78
C LEU A 114 9.26 -16.14 -23.34
N SER A 115 10.10 -16.71 -22.46
CA SER A 115 11.25 -17.53 -22.84
C SER A 115 10.85 -18.92 -23.32
N PHE A 116 9.81 -19.53 -22.74
CA PHE A 116 9.38 -20.89 -23.04
C PHE A 116 7.94 -20.91 -23.54
N ARG A 117 7.76 -21.30 -24.81
CA ARG A 117 6.48 -21.19 -25.55
C ARG A 117 5.42 -22.24 -25.14
N HIS A 118 5.82 -23.30 -24.44
CA HIS A 118 4.95 -24.42 -24.03
C HIS A 118 5.10 -24.84 -22.56
N PHE A 119 5.73 -24.00 -21.74
CA PHE A 119 6.03 -24.32 -20.35
C PHE A 119 4.79 -24.74 -19.55
N PHE A 120 3.67 -24.05 -19.72
CA PHE A 120 2.43 -24.35 -19.00
C PHE A 120 1.70 -25.57 -19.56
N ASN A 121 1.82 -25.85 -20.85
CA ASN A 121 1.26 -27.07 -21.44
C ASN A 121 2.04 -28.33 -21.02
N GLU A 122 3.37 -28.26 -20.99
CA GLU A 122 4.26 -29.38 -20.62
C GLU A 122 4.16 -29.75 -19.14
N HIS A 123 3.93 -28.76 -18.25
CA HIS A 123 3.86 -28.99 -16.81
C HIS A 123 2.44 -29.20 -16.25
N HIS A 124 1.47 -29.61 -17.07
CA HIS A 124 0.08 -29.83 -16.64
C HIS A 124 -0.50 -28.64 -15.84
N ALA A 125 -0.19 -27.42 -16.26
CA ALA A 125 -0.67 -26.23 -15.57
C ALA A 125 -2.21 -26.15 -15.57
N PRO A 126 -2.81 -25.40 -14.62
CA PRO A 126 -4.26 -25.23 -14.57
C PRO A 126 -4.83 -24.68 -15.88
N ARG A 127 -6.09 -25.01 -16.18
CA ARG A 127 -6.76 -24.62 -17.45
C ARG A 127 -6.64 -23.13 -17.76
N PHE A 128 -6.65 -22.29 -16.73
CA PHE A 128 -6.46 -20.84 -16.84
C PHE A 128 -5.08 -20.45 -17.40
N MET A 129 -4.00 -21.06 -16.91
CA MET A 129 -2.64 -20.79 -17.43
C MET A 129 -2.47 -21.31 -18.86
N LYS A 130 -3.11 -22.44 -19.19
CA LYS A 130 -3.11 -22.97 -20.57
C LYS A 130 -3.85 -22.05 -21.54
N TYR A 131 -4.92 -21.37 -21.09
CA TYR A 131 -5.63 -20.37 -21.89
C TYR A 131 -4.72 -19.20 -22.31
N PHE A 132 -3.78 -18.79 -21.45
CA PHE A 132 -2.81 -17.75 -21.80
C PHE A 132 -1.80 -18.19 -22.86
N GLU A 133 -1.39 -19.46 -22.87
CA GLU A 133 -0.53 -19.96 -23.96
C GLU A 133 -1.26 -19.94 -25.31
N THR A 134 -2.55 -20.33 -25.34
CA THR A 134 -3.37 -20.30 -26.55
C THR A 134 -3.60 -18.88 -27.06
N HIS A 135 -3.77 -17.91 -26.16
CA HIS A 135 -3.96 -16.49 -26.48
C HIS A 135 -2.82 -15.63 -25.95
N ARG A 136 -1.61 -15.85 -26.49
CA ARG A 136 -0.36 -15.29 -25.96
C ARG A 136 -0.35 -13.77 -25.81
N GLY A 137 -0.92 -13.03 -26.77
CA GLY A 137 -1.02 -11.57 -26.70
C GLY A 137 -1.87 -11.08 -25.51
N PHE A 138 -2.98 -11.78 -25.22
CA PHE A 138 -3.83 -11.49 -24.07
C PHE A 138 -3.13 -11.86 -22.75
N GLY A 139 -2.39 -12.97 -22.72
CA GLY A 139 -1.56 -13.35 -21.57
C GLY A 139 -0.49 -12.31 -21.26
N ILE A 140 0.25 -11.85 -22.28
CA ILE A 140 1.26 -10.78 -22.13
C ILE A 140 0.61 -9.51 -21.57
N PHE A 141 -0.52 -9.09 -22.14
CA PHE A 141 -1.25 -7.92 -21.67
C PHE A 141 -1.61 -8.02 -20.18
N ILE A 142 -2.12 -9.16 -19.73
CA ILE A 142 -2.47 -9.38 -18.32
C ILE A 142 -1.23 -9.34 -17.41
N PHE A 143 -0.13 -9.99 -17.80
CA PHE A 143 1.10 -9.95 -17.00
C PHE A 143 1.66 -8.53 -16.89
N VAL A 144 1.73 -7.80 -18.01
CA VAL A 144 2.20 -6.41 -18.03
C VAL A 144 1.27 -5.51 -17.21
N PHE A 145 -0.05 -5.67 -17.36
CA PHE A 145 -1.03 -4.93 -16.56
C PHE A 145 -0.88 -5.21 -15.07
N ASN A 146 -0.67 -6.47 -14.68
CA ASN A 146 -0.43 -6.83 -13.29
C ASN A 146 0.84 -6.17 -12.73
N ILE A 147 1.94 -6.23 -13.48
CA ILE A 147 3.22 -5.59 -13.10
C ILE A 147 3.03 -4.08 -12.93
N LEU A 148 2.37 -3.40 -13.87
CA LEU A 148 2.10 -1.95 -13.79
C LEU A 148 1.22 -1.59 -12.60
N MET A 149 0.20 -2.41 -12.30
CA MET A 149 -0.64 -2.25 -11.11
C MET A 149 0.20 -2.38 -9.83
N ARG A 150 1.14 -3.33 -9.76
CA ARG A 150 2.04 -3.48 -8.60
C ARG A 150 3.00 -2.31 -8.43
N LEU A 151 3.56 -1.80 -9.54
CA LEU A 151 4.40 -0.62 -9.50
C LEU A 151 3.62 0.61 -9.00
N THR A 152 2.41 0.84 -9.53
CA THR A 152 1.52 1.90 -9.05
C THR A 152 1.22 1.77 -7.56
N ASN A 153 0.94 0.56 -7.09
CA ASN A 153 0.71 0.31 -5.67
C ASN A 153 1.95 0.59 -4.82
N LEU A 154 3.16 0.25 -5.28
CA LEU A 154 4.40 0.59 -4.57
C LEU A 154 4.60 2.10 -4.45
N PHE A 155 4.33 2.86 -5.53
CA PHE A 155 4.36 4.32 -5.47
C PHE A 155 3.33 4.88 -4.49
N LEU A 156 2.12 4.33 -4.45
CA LEU A 156 1.09 4.72 -3.48
C LEU A 156 1.52 4.39 -2.03
N THR A 157 2.14 3.23 -1.81
CA THR A 157 2.64 2.85 -0.48
C THR A 157 3.76 3.77 -0.02
N TRP A 158 4.68 4.13 -0.92
CA TRP A 158 5.73 5.11 -0.64
C TRP A 158 5.11 6.47 -0.30
N TYR A 159 4.18 6.97 -1.11
CA TYR A 159 3.49 8.23 -0.84
C TYR A 159 2.78 8.23 0.52
N CYS A 160 2.14 7.12 0.90
CA CYS A 160 1.59 6.95 2.25
C CYS A 160 2.65 7.00 3.35
N GLY A 161 3.83 6.39 3.13
CA GLY A 161 4.95 6.42 4.06
C GLY A 161 5.49 7.84 4.28
N GLU A 162 5.66 8.62 3.21
CA GLU A 162 6.07 10.04 3.30
C GLU A 162 5.05 10.86 4.07
N LEU A 163 3.75 10.65 3.80
CA LEU A 163 2.68 11.31 4.55
C LEU A 163 2.73 10.96 6.05
N GLU A 164 2.98 9.70 6.41
CA GLU A 164 3.13 9.31 7.81
C GLU A 164 4.32 10.00 8.48
N ALA A 165 5.48 10.01 7.83
CA ALA A 165 6.70 10.63 8.35
C ALA A 165 6.49 12.14 8.60
N ALA A 166 5.89 12.84 7.64
CA ALA A 166 5.57 14.27 7.78
C ALA A 166 4.62 14.55 8.96
N PHE A 167 3.64 13.68 9.20
CA PHE A 167 2.72 13.81 10.34
C PHE A 167 3.37 13.50 11.68
N GLU A 168 4.30 12.55 11.75
CA GLU A 168 5.05 12.26 12.96
C GLU A 168 5.89 13.47 13.39
N VAL A 169 6.55 14.14 12.44
CA VAL A 169 7.30 15.38 12.68
C VAL A 169 6.35 16.48 13.18
N LEU A 170 5.20 16.68 12.53
CA LEU A 170 4.21 17.68 12.95
C LEU A 170 3.68 17.43 14.37
N ASN A 171 3.37 16.17 14.71
CA ASN A 171 2.90 15.80 16.04
C ASN A 171 3.98 16.01 17.11
N ARG A 172 5.25 15.73 16.80
CA ARG A 172 6.38 16.03 17.70
C ARG A 172 6.50 17.54 17.92
N LEU A 173 6.46 18.34 16.85
CA LEU A 173 6.52 19.81 16.93
C LEU A 173 5.37 20.40 17.75
N LYS A 174 4.14 19.88 17.58
CA LYS A 174 2.99 20.28 18.41
C LYS A 174 3.21 19.95 19.89
N HIS A 175 3.72 18.75 20.19
CA HIS A 175 4.07 18.38 21.56
C HIS A 175 5.17 19.24 22.18
N PHE A 176 6.14 19.72 21.40
CA PHE A 176 7.15 20.66 21.87
C PHE A 176 6.56 22.05 22.12
N LYS A 177 5.68 22.54 21.24
CA LYS A 177 4.95 23.80 21.41
C LYS A 177 4.05 23.80 22.65
N ASP A 178 3.33 22.71 22.89
CA ASP A 178 2.44 22.57 24.04
C ASP A 178 3.20 22.38 25.37
N LYS A 179 4.48 21.98 25.31
CA LYS A 179 5.38 21.88 26.47
C LYS A 179 6.28 23.10 26.68
N ALA A 180 6.31 24.04 25.74
CA ALA A 180 7.04 25.27 25.91
C ALA A 180 6.32 26.07 27.02
N PRO A 181 7.00 26.37 28.15
CA PRO A 181 6.43 27.28 29.13
C PRO A 181 6.16 28.62 28.45
N ASN A 182 5.15 29.31 28.96
CA ASN A 182 4.54 30.53 28.43
C ASN A 182 5.47 31.76 28.46
N ASP A 183 6.74 31.60 28.09
CA ASP A 183 7.69 32.69 27.93
C ASP A 183 7.59 33.23 26.51
N ASN A 184 7.00 34.42 26.44
CA ASN A 184 6.92 35.29 25.27
C ASN A 184 8.31 35.81 24.85
N GLU A 185 9.26 34.93 24.55
CA GLU A 185 10.51 35.31 23.92
C GLU A 185 10.66 34.56 22.59
N HIS A 186 10.26 35.28 21.53
CA HIS A 186 10.73 35.15 20.15
C HIS A 186 11.37 33.81 19.75
N PHE A 187 10.57 32.77 19.60
CA PHE A 187 10.91 31.68 18.68
C PHE A 187 10.34 32.00 17.31
N GLN A 188 11.08 32.80 16.53
CA GLN A 188 11.01 32.71 15.07
C GLN A 188 11.67 31.38 14.69
N ILE A 189 10.87 30.32 14.63
CA ILE A 189 11.25 29.17 13.82
C ILE A 189 11.06 29.64 12.38
N ASP A 190 12.17 29.84 11.68
CA ASP A 190 12.18 30.17 10.27
C ASP A 190 11.69 28.93 9.49
N ILE A 191 10.38 28.82 9.32
CA ILE A 191 9.70 27.74 8.59
C ILE A 191 9.99 27.86 7.07
N LYS A 192 10.76 28.86 6.64
CA LYS A 192 10.99 29.13 5.22
C LYS A 192 11.99 28.16 4.58
N ASP A 193 12.95 27.62 5.33
CA ASP A 193 14.03 26.81 4.74
C ASP A 193 13.69 25.31 4.61
N ASP A 194 12.79 24.75 5.44
CA ASP A 194 12.43 23.32 5.38
C ASP A 194 11.34 22.99 4.34
N PHE A 195 10.60 24.00 3.85
CA PHE A 195 9.59 23.80 2.80
C PHE A 195 10.14 23.95 1.38
N GLU A 196 11.30 24.59 1.19
CA GLU A 196 11.95 24.69 -0.13
C GLU A 196 12.76 23.45 -0.51
N GLN A 197 13.00 22.50 0.41
CA GLN A 197 13.69 21.24 0.10
C GLN A 197 12.76 20.08 -0.34
N ILE A 198 11.44 20.30 -0.40
CA ILE A 198 10.44 19.28 -0.79
C ILE A 198 9.81 19.58 -2.17
N TYR A 199 10.44 20.44 -2.99
CA TYR A 199 10.06 20.64 -4.40
C TYR A 199 11.20 20.30 -5.35
#